data_AF-A0A957DEX4-F1
#
_entry.id   AF-A0A957DEX4-F1
#
_cell.length_a   1.000
_cell.length_b   1.000
_cell.length_c   1.000
_cell.angle_alpha   90.00
_cell.angle_beta   90.00
_cell.angle_gamma   90.00
#
_symmetry.space_group_name_H-M   'P 1'
#
loop_
_entity.id
_entity.type
_entity.pdbx_description
1 polymer ?
#
loop_
_entity_poly.entity_id
_entity_poly.type
_entity_poly.pdbx_seq_one_letter_code
_entity_poly.pdbx_strand_id
1 'polypeptide(L)' 'MPSPPFLSTEFQPDVNLFDVTEAGSPDATTATANMVFVFVPERSLEIQEVEARFPGGTLRTFEGVYANPLFYAYEAHP' A
#
# COMPACT_ATOMS: atom_id res chain seq x y z
N MET A 1 29.19 18.01 1.10
CA MET A 1 28.02 18.01 0.18
C MET A 1 27.65 16.58 -0.10
N PRO A 2 26.36 16.19 -0.05
CA PRO A 2 25.97 14.80 -0.32
C PRO A 2 26.12 14.53 -1.82
N SER A 3 26.83 13.45 -2.17
CA SER A 3 26.93 13.00 -3.57
C SER A 3 25.66 12.25 -3.96
N PRO A 4 25.14 12.46 -5.17
CA PRO A 4 23.97 11.73 -5.64
C PRO A 4 24.28 10.23 -5.86
N PRO A 5 23.31 9.34 -5.62
CA PRO A 5 23.51 7.89 -5.47
C PRO A 5 24.02 7.16 -6.73
N PHE A 6 23.96 7.79 -7.90
CA PHE A 6 24.45 7.24 -9.17
C PHE A 6 25.98 7.29 -9.33
N LEU A 7 26.70 7.89 -8.38
CA LEU A 7 28.16 7.81 -8.28
C LEU A 7 28.64 6.58 -7.48
N SER A 8 27.74 5.68 -7.08
CA SER A 8 28.10 4.39 -6.50
C SER A 8 28.79 3.56 -7.58
N THR A 9 30.04 3.17 -7.32
CA THR A 9 30.93 2.40 -8.21
C THR A 9 30.38 1.05 -8.67
N GLU A 10 29.23 0.63 -8.18
CA GLU A 10 28.56 -0.63 -8.50
C GLU A 10 27.36 -0.47 -9.45
N PHE A 11 27.16 0.73 -10.02
CA PHE A 11 26.13 0.91 -11.04
C PHE A 11 26.43 0.06 -12.27
N GLN A 12 25.62 -0.98 -12.48
CA GLN A 12 25.65 -1.81 -13.68
C GLN A 12 24.57 -1.29 -14.66
N PRO A 13 24.95 -0.83 -15.85
CA PRO A 13 23.97 -0.50 -16.89
C PRO A 13 23.20 -1.76 -17.29
N ASP A 14 21.93 -1.59 -17.69
CA ASP A 14 21.01 -2.65 -18.13
C ASP A 14 20.53 -3.65 -17.07
N VAL A 15 20.80 -3.41 -15.78
CA VAL A 15 20.14 -4.13 -14.68
C VAL A 15 18.86 -3.39 -14.30
N ASN A 16 17.71 -3.98 -14.62
CA ASN A 16 16.43 -3.46 -14.17
C ASN A 16 16.30 -3.67 -12.66
N LEU A 17 16.47 -2.60 -11.88
CA LEU A 17 16.33 -2.59 -10.42
C LEU A 17 14.88 -2.88 -9.95
N PHE A 18 13.93 -2.92 -10.87
CA PHE A 18 12.54 -3.30 -10.63
C PHE A 18 12.21 -4.71 -11.13
N ASP A 19 13.20 -5.48 -11.55
CA ASP A 19 13.02 -6.90 -11.86
C ASP A 19 12.95 -7.70 -10.57
N VAL A 20 11.76 -7.70 -9.98
CA VAL A 20 11.45 -8.51 -8.80
C VAL A 20 11.15 -9.92 -9.31
N THR A 21 12.18 -10.75 -9.50
CA THR A 21 11.97 -12.19 -9.55
C THR A 21 11.25 -12.60 -8.28
N GLU A 22 10.02 -13.09 -8.39
CA GLU A 22 9.16 -13.46 -7.27
C GLU A 22 9.91 -14.39 -6.31
N ALA A 23 10.41 -13.81 -5.21
CA ALA A 23 10.88 -14.57 -4.08
C ALA A 23 9.66 -15.32 -3.55
N GLY A 24 9.69 -16.65 -3.68
CA GLY A 24 8.58 -17.58 -3.44
C GLY A 24 7.56 -17.04 -2.44
N SER A 25 6.36 -16.76 -2.96
CA SER A 25 5.23 -16.32 -2.16
C SER A 25 5.05 -17.33 -1.03
N PRO A 26 5.27 -16.95 0.25
CA PRO A 26 5.06 -17.88 1.35
C PRO A 26 3.60 -18.34 1.28
N ASP A 27 3.43 -19.66 1.33
CA ASP A 27 2.16 -20.37 1.38
C ASP A 27 1.18 -19.60 2.28
N ALA A 28 0.07 -19.14 1.70
CA ALA A 28 -0.94 -18.31 2.34
C ALA A 28 -1.61 -19.11 3.47
N THR A 29 -0.96 -19.12 4.62
CA THR A 29 -1.39 -19.81 5.82
C THR A 29 -2.55 -19.02 6.40
N THR A 30 -3.77 -19.53 6.23
CA THR A 30 -4.98 -19.25 7.03
C THR A 30 -5.26 -17.77 7.33
N ALA A 31 -5.77 -17.05 6.33
CA ALA A 31 -6.31 -15.70 6.54
C ALA A 31 -7.74 -15.75 7.11
N THR A 32 -7.86 -16.02 8.41
CA THR A 32 -8.87 -15.31 9.25
C THR A 32 -8.23 -14.03 9.79
N ALA A 33 -7.45 -13.35 8.96
CA ALA A 33 -6.74 -12.13 9.31
C ALA A 33 -7.60 -10.94 8.90
N ASN A 34 -7.75 -9.97 9.79
CA ASN A 34 -8.38 -8.69 9.47
C ASN A 34 -7.69 -8.08 8.24
N MET A 35 -8.48 -7.67 7.25
CA MET A 35 -7.99 -7.01 6.04
C MET A 35 -8.04 -5.50 6.23
N VAL A 36 -7.00 -4.78 5.82
CA VAL A 36 -6.98 -3.31 5.90
C VAL A 36 -6.73 -2.75 4.50
N PHE A 37 -7.66 -1.94 4.02
CA PHE A 37 -7.57 -1.25 2.74
C PHE A 37 -7.25 0.22 2.98
N VAL A 38 -6.20 0.74 2.34
CA VAL A 38 -5.76 2.14 2.49
C VAL A 38 -6.03 2.90 1.20
N PHE A 39 -6.69 4.05 1.31
CA PHE A 39 -7.08 4.88 0.16
C PHE A 39 -6.54 6.29 0.30
N VAL A 40 -6.00 6.82 -0.79
CA VAL A 40 -5.73 8.25 -0.92
C VAL A 40 -7.03 9.03 -1.20
N PRO A 41 -7.11 10.32 -0.86
CA PRO A 41 -8.33 11.12 -1.01
C PRO A 41 -8.97 11.08 -2.40
N GLU A 42 -8.14 11.08 -3.44
CA GLU A 42 -8.53 11.06 -4.84
C GLU A 42 -9.27 9.76 -5.25
N ARG A 43 -9.09 8.69 -4.48
CA ARG A 43 -9.71 7.37 -4.71
C ARG A 43 -10.73 7.00 -3.64
N SER A 44 -11.23 7.97 -2.88
CA SER A 44 -12.20 7.75 -1.80
C SER A 44 -13.52 7.11 -2.26
N LEU A 45 -13.89 7.24 -3.53
CA LEU A 45 -15.09 6.58 -4.07
C LEU A 45 -15.01 5.05 -4.04
N GLU A 46 -13.80 4.47 -4.10
CA GLU A 46 -13.59 3.02 -4.08
C GLU A 46 -13.86 2.39 -2.71
N ILE A 47 -13.95 3.21 -1.66
CA ILE A 47 -14.34 2.74 -0.32
C ILE A 47 -15.73 2.10 -0.39
N GLN A 48 -16.65 2.64 -1.20
CA GLN A 48 -18.01 2.09 -1.35
C GLN A 48 -17.98 0.70 -1.99
N GLU A 49 -17.09 0.47 -2.95
CA GLU A 49 -16.94 -0.84 -3.60
C GLU A 49 -16.37 -1.89 -2.64
N VAL A 50 -15.41 -1.48 -1.81
CA VAL A 50 -14.83 -2.34 -0.77
C VAL A 50 -15.83 -2.62 0.34
N GLU A 51 -16.57 -1.62 0.80
CA GLU A 51 -17.64 -1.78 1.80
C GLU A 51 -18.77 -2.69 1.30
N ALA A 52 -19.14 -2.60 0.02
CA ALA A 52 -20.11 -3.51 -0.59
C ALA A 52 -19.60 -4.96 -0.65
N ARG A 53 -18.30 -5.16 -0.85
CA ARG A 53 -17.68 -6.49 -0.93
C ARG A 53 -17.38 -7.09 0.44
N PHE A 54 -17.07 -6.25 1.43
CA PHE A 54 -16.71 -6.66 2.80
C PHE A 54 -17.54 -5.84 3.81
N PRO A 55 -18.85 -6.13 3.95
CA PRO A 55 -19.73 -5.36 4.82
C PRO A 55 -19.35 -5.52 6.29
N GLY A 56 -19.60 -4.49 7.09
CA GLY A 56 -19.35 -4.53 8.54
C GLY A 56 -17.92 -4.17 8.95
N GLY A 57 -17.08 -3.70 8.02
CA GLY A 57 -15.79 -3.11 8.35
C GLY A 57 -15.90 -1.70 8.96
N THR A 58 -14.76 -1.20 9.47
CA THR A 58 -14.66 0.11 10.10
C THR A 58 -13.83 1.06 9.23
N LEU A 59 -14.42 2.19 8.85
CA LEU A 59 -13.70 3.27 8.15
C LEU A 59 -13.06 4.22 9.16
N ARG A 60 -11.77 4.51 8.99
CA ARG A 60 -11.02 5.53 9.71
C ARG A 60 -10.46 6.56 8.74
N THR A 61 -10.48 7.81 9.16
CA THR A 61 -9.91 8.94 8.42
C THR A 61 -8.70 9.47 9.18
N PHE A 62 -7.60 9.69 8.47
CA PHE A 62 -6.38 10.23 9.05
C PHE A 62 -6.13 11.62 8.45
N GLU A 63 -6.11 12.64 9.31
CA GLU A 63 -5.79 14.00 8.89
C GLU A 63 -4.28 14.21 8.80
N GLY A 64 -3.82 14.98 7.82
CA GLY A 64 -2.43 15.36 7.66
C GLY A 64 -2.24 16.86 7.83
N VAL A 65 -1.01 17.27 8.15
CA VAL A 65 -0.64 18.68 8.28
C VAL A 65 -0.75 19.43 6.94
N TYR A 66 -0.46 18.75 5.83
CA TYR A 66 -0.44 19.33 4.49
C TYR A 66 -1.53 18.79 3.55
N ALA A 67 -2.36 17.86 4.03
CA ALA A 67 -3.47 17.27 3.29
C ALA A 67 -4.55 16.86 4.29
N ASN A 68 -5.81 17.29 4.05
CA ASN A 68 -6.92 16.92 4.92
C ASN A 68 -8.11 16.39 4.11
N PRO A 69 -8.40 15.07 4.15
CA PRO A 69 -7.64 14.02 4.87
C PRO A 69 -6.33 13.63 4.15
N LEU A 70 -5.40 12.99 4.88
CA LEU A 70 -4.17 12.42 4.33
C LEU A 70 -4.44 11.07 3.64
N PHE A 71 -5.20 10.21 4.30
CA PHE A 71 -5.69 8.94 3.74
C PHE A 71 -6.88 8.42 4.55
N TYR A 72 -7.54 7.41 4.00
CA TYR A 72 -8.58 6.62 4.65
C TYR A 72 -8.08 5.19 4.85
N ALA A 73 -8.50 4.53 5.93
CA ALA A 73 -8.28 3.10 6.14
C ALA A 73 -9.62 2.40 6.41
N TYR A 74 -9.91 1.34 5.67
CA TYR A 74 -11.06 0.48 5.89
C TYR A 74 -10.59 -0.87 6.45
N GLU A 75 -10.93 -1.15 7.71
CA GLU A 75 -10.63 -2.40 8.39
C GLU A 75 -11.80 -3.37 8.21
N ALA A 76 -11.65 -4.36 7.35
CA ALA A 76 -12.63 -5.43 7.13
C ALA A 76 -12.32 -6.64 8.03
N HIS A 77 -13.38 -7.18 8.64
CA HIS A 77 -13.33 -8.44 9.37
C HIS A 77 -13.84 -9.57 8.44
N PRO A 78 -13.19 -10.75 8.43
CA PRO A 78 -13.65 -11.90 7.65
C PRO A 78 -15.01 -12.42 8.12
#